data_AF-A0A2U1MK02-F1
#
_entry.id   AF-A0A2U1MK02-F1
#
_cell.length_a   1.000
_cell.length_b   1.000
_cell.length_c   1.000
_cell.angle_alpha   90.00
_cell.angle_beta   90.00
_cell.angle_gamma   90.00
#
_symmetry.space_group_name_H-M   'P 1'
#
loop_
_entity.id
_entity.type
_entity.pdbx_description
1 polymer ?
#
loop_
_entity_poly.entity_id
_entity_poly.type
_entity_poly.pdbx_seq_one_letter_code
_entity_poly.pdbx_strand_id
1 'polypeptide(L)' 'MMLFELVHEGGDILSLLDSRLNREANVEEVIRICKVAYWCIQDEEENRPSMSLVEQMLEGFWM' A
#
# COMPACT_ATOMS: atom_id res chain seq x y z
N MET A 1 -5.26 -7.18 5.86
CA MET A 1 -5.58 -6.95 7.28
C MET A 1 -4.57 -6.04 7.99
N MET A 2 -3.26 -6.23 7.79
CA MET A 2 -2.19 -5.44 8.44
C MET A 2 -2.29 -3.90 8.28
N LEU A 3 -2.83 -3.41 7.15
CA LEU A 3 -2.98 -1.96 6.92
C LEU A 3 -4.07 -1.29 7.73
N PHE A 4 -5.14 -2.03 8.00
CA PHE A 4 -6.29 -1.49 8.70
C PHE A 4 -5.93 -1.24 10.15
N GLU A 5 -5.25 -2.20 10.79
CA GLU A 5 -4.74 -2.08 12.16
C GLU A 5 -3.75 -0.91 12.29
N LEU A 6 -2.79 -0.77 11.37
CA LEU A 6 -1.81 0.31 11.43
C LEU A 6 -2.44 1.71 11.34
N VAL A 7 -3.46 1.89 10.49
CA VAL A 7 -4.11 3.18 10.28
C VAL A 7 -5.17 3.47 11.36
N HIS A 8 -5.87 2.47 11.88
CA HIS A 8 -6.90 2.68 12.90
C HIS A 8 -6.37 2.76 14.33
N GLU A 9 -5.32 2.02 14.65
CA GLU A 9 -4.74 2.01 16.02
C GLU A 9 -3.72 3.14 16.24
N GLY A 10 -3.56 4.05 15.27
CA GLY A 10 -2.60 5.16 15.34
C GLY A 10 -1.14 4.69 15.24
N GLY A 11 -0.89 3.57 14.56
CA GLY A 11 0.44 3.07 14.28
C GLY A 11 1.22 3.99 13.33
N ASP A 12 2.54 4.09 13.53
CA ASP A 12 3.43 4.85 12.65
C ASP A 12 3.64 4.09 11.33
N ILE A 13 2.97 4.52 10.26
CA ILE A 13 3.09 3.88 8.94
C ILE A 13 4.46 4.03 8.29
N LEU A 14 5.22 5.06 8.67
CA LEU A 14 6.59 5.22 8.19
C LEU A 14 7.55 4.20 8.84
N SER A 15 7.14 3.56 9.94
CA SER A 15 7.89 2.44 10.53
C SER A 15 7.94 1.20 9.63
N LEU A 16 7.05 1.08 8.63
CA LEU A 16 7.08 0.01 7.64
C LEU A 16 8.20 0.19 6.60
N LEU A 17 8.75 1.40 6.49
CA LEU A 17 9.79 1.68 5.51
C LEU A 17 11.10 1.02 5.91
N ASP A 18 11.82 0.53 4.91
CA ASP A 18 13.18 0.06 5.06
C ASP A 18 14.03 1.16 5.73
N SER A 19 14.86 0.78 6.70
CA SER A 19 15.70 1.72 7.45
C SER A 19 16.63 2.55 6.55
N ARG A 20 16.95 2.06 5.35
CA ARG A 20 17.77 2.78 4.36
C ARG A 20 17.07 4.01 3.77
N LEU A 21 15.75 4.12 3.91
CA LEU A 21 14.97 5.29 3.50
C LEU A 21 14.85 6.35 4.60
N ASN A 22 15.55 6.19 5.74
CA ASN A 22 15.45 7.07 6.92
C ASN A 22 14.01 7.25 7.44
N ARG A 23 13.08 6.36 7.06
CA ARG A 23 11.64 6.52 7.28
C ARG A 23 11.07 7.82 6.73
N GLU A 24 11.69 8.38 5.69
CA GLU A 24 11.23 9.60 5.02
C GLU A 24 10.50 9.22 3.74
N ALA A 25 9.18 9.40 3.73
CA ALA A 25 8.36 9.31 2.53
C ALA A 25 7.06 10.08 2.72
N ASN A 26 6.35 10.33 1.62
CA ASN A 26 4.99 10.84 1.71
C ASN A 26 4.08 9.76 2.29
N VAL A 27 3.45 10.06 3.42
CA VAL A 27 2.54 9.13 4.14
C VAL A 27 1.44 8.58 3.24
N GLU A 28 0.85 9.42 2.38
CA GLU A 28 -0.22 9.01 1.46
C GLU A 28 0.29 8.04 0.39
N GLU A 29 1.53 8.23 -0.11
CA GLU A 29 2.14 7.29 -1.05
C GLU A 29 2.41 5.94 -0.39
N VAL A 30 2.89 5.93 0.85
CA VAL A 30 3.11 4.69 1.61
C VAL A 30 1.78 3.94 1.82
N ILE A 31 0.72 4.66 2.22
CA ILE A 31 -0.64 4.10 2.33
C ILE A 31 -1.10 3.52 1.00
N ARG A 32 -0.91 4.25 -0.10
CA ARG A 32 -1.31 3.85 -1.46
C ARG A 32 -0.61 2.56 -1.89
N ILE A 33 0.72 2.53 -1.83
CA ILE A 33 1.54 1.37 -2.20
C ILE A 33 1.13 0.16 -1.37
N CYS A 34 0.92 0.36 -0.08
CA CYS A 34 0.47 -0.66 0.83
C CYS A 34 -0.91 -1.25 0.46
N LYS A 35 -1.87 -0.41 0.06
CA LYS A 35 -3.19 -0.86 -0.44
C LYS A 35 -3.04 -1.62 -1.76
N VAL A 36 -2.21 -1.13 -2.69
CA VAL A 36 -1.92 -1.82 -3.96
C VAL A 36 -1.30 -3.19 -3.71
N ALA A 37 -0.28 -3.26 -2.86
CA ALA A 37 0.37 -4.52 -2.49
C ALA A 37 -0.63 -5.53 -1.90
N TYR A 38 -1.55 -5.07 -1.05
CA TYR A 38 -2.62 -5.91 -0.51
C TYR A 38 -3.50 -6.51 -1.62
N TRP A 39 -3.91 -5.72 -2.62
CA TRP A 39 -4.71 -6.22 -3.75
C TRP A 39 -3.92 -7.18 -4.65
N CYS A 40 -2.62 -6.99 -4.82
CA CYS A 40 -1.79 -7.86 -5.66
C CYS A 40 -1.60 -9.27 -5.10
N ILE A 41 -1.68 -9.45 -3.77
CA ILE A 41 -1.42 -10.74 -3.10
C ILE A 41 -2.68 -11.49 -2.68
N GLN A 42 -3.85 -11.15 -3.23
CA GLN A 42 -5.10 -11.85 -2.91
C GLN A 42 -5.00 -13.34 -3.26
N ASP A 43 -5.59 -14.17 -2.40
CA ASP A 43 -5.54 -15.64 -2.55
C ASP A 43 -6.14 -16.07 -3.89
N GLU A 44 -7.36 -15.61 -4.16
CA GLU A 44 -8.06 -15.85 -5.42
C GLU A 44 -7.45 -15.02 -6.55
N GLU A 45 -7.07 -15.70 -7.64
CA GLU A 45 -6.45 -15.08 -8.82
C GLU A 45 -7.35 -14.01 -9.45
N GLU A 46 -8.65 -14.25 -9.49
CA GLU A 46 -9.65 -13.34 -10.07
C GLU A 46 -9.76 -12.00 -9.33
N ASN A 47 -9.33 -11.95 -8.07
CA ASN A 47 -9.33 -10.73 -7.25
C ASN A 47 -8.03 -9.91 -7.41
N ARG A 48 -7.01 -10.45 -8.07
CA ARG A 48 -5.76 -9.73 -8.30
C ARG A 48 -5.96 -8.73 -9.44
N PRO A 49 -5.53 -7.46 -9.26
CA PRO A 49 -5.63 -6.47 -10.32
C PRO A 49 -4.73 -6.83 -11.51
N SER A 50 -5.15 -6.44 -12.72
CA SER A 50 -4.26 -6.49 -13.88
C SER A 50 -3.09 -5.52 -13.68
N MET A 51 -1.95 -5.79 -14.33
CA MET A 51 -0.80 -4.89 -14.23
C MET A 51 -1.09 -3.46 -14.70
N SER A 52 -1.96 -3.27 -15.70
CA SER A 52 -2.41 -1.94 -16.13
C SER A 52 -3.23 -1.22 -15.06
N LEU A 53 -4.03 -1.96 -14.28
CA LEU A 53 -4.77 -1.39 -13.16
C LEU A 53 -3.82 -1.05 -12.01
N VAL A 54 -2.83 -1.91 -11.71
CA VAL A 54 -1.78 -1.64 -10.72
C VAL A 54 -1.05 -0.33 -11.02
N GLU A 55 -0.66 -0.10 -12.27
CA GLU A 55 -0.01 1.15 -12.72
C GLU A 55 -0.90 2.37 -12.41
N GLN A 56 -2.17 2.34 -12.81
CA GLN A 56 -3.10 3.44 -12.54
C GLN A 56 -3.35 3.67 -11.05
N MET A 57 -3.36 2.60 -10.25
CA MET A 57 -3.50 2.70 -8.79
C MET A 57 -2.28 3.35 -8.15
N LEU A 58 -1.07 3.07 -8.65
CA LEU A 58 0.18 3.70 -8.20
C LEU A 58 0.23 5.18 -8.56
N GLU A 59 -0.28 5.56 -9.74
CA GLU A 59 -0.40 6.95 -10.19
C GLU A 59 -1.50 7.75 -9.45
N GLY A 60 -2.36 7.08 -8.68
CA GLY A 60 -3.39 7.73 -7.85
C GLY A 60 -4.73 7.95 -8.54
N PHE A 61 -5.01 7.26 -9.66
CA PHE A 61 -6.29 7.41 -10.37
C PHE A 61 -7.50 6.74 -9.68
N TRP A 62 -7.27 5.94 -8.62
CA TRP A 62 -8.26 5.05 -8.02
C TRP A 62 -8.38 5.15 -6.49
N MET A 63 -7.75 6.14 -5.84
CA MET A 63 -7.73 6.29 -4.37
C MET A 63 -8.01 7.72 -3.91
#